data_AF-A0A8B6BJP8-F1
#
_entry.id   AF-A0A8B6BJP8-F1
#
_cell.length_a   1.000
_cell.length_b   1.000
_cell.length_c   1.000
_cell.angle_alpha   90.00
_cell.angle_beta   90.00
_cell.angle_gamma   90.00
#
_symmetry.space_group_name_H-M   'P 1'
#
loop_
_entity.id
_entity.type
_entity.pdbx_description
1 polymer ?
#
loop_
_entity_poly.entity_id
_entity_poly.type
_entity_poly.pdbx_seq_one_letter_code
_entity_poly.pdbx_strand_id
1 'polypeptide(L)'
;MRRLNNEYANAEWDVETNMTNETETKHVQMSIKASRSMKEIAFKAREQQKLHYLRKDTRRRLRLMAQFSDPTDRNVLEQLEKTRSALENIYAAGTLQKDGKVYNMEPELTKLMQEERDPDVLNWAWKGWRNETGKQMKTLYAEMVKLLNLGAVENEFSDYVDAWKKSQFDDTPELLQMCETLWKEVSPLYKRLHAFVRMRLKDYYTEHYPNYKFPTDGTIPAHLL
;
A
#
# COMPACT_ATOMS: atom_id res chain seq x y z
N MET A 1 -14.58 22.37 4.79
CA MET A 1 -14.25 21.10 4.13
C MET A 1 -13.81 21.26 2.68
N ARG A 2 -14.65 21.71 1.73
CA ARG A 2 -14.22 21.81 0.31
C ARG A 2 -12.90 22.55 0.09
N ARG A 3 -12.73 23.71 0.71
CA ARG A 3 -11.46 24.47 0.66
C ARG A 3 -10.28 23.69 1.23
N LEU A 4 -10.44 23.08 2.41
CA LEU A 4 -9.37 22.32 3.06
C LEU A 4 -8.96 21.09 2.24
N ASN A 5 -9.94 20.37 1.66
CA ASN A 5 -9.66 19.24 0.79
C ASN A 5 -8.91 19.67 -0.47
N ASN A 6 -9.24 20.83 -1.04
CA ASN A 6 -8.50 21.37 -2.19
C ASN A 6 -7.08 21.81 -1.81
N GLU A 7 -6.90 22.50 -0.67
CA GLU A 7 -5.56 22.87 -0.16
C GLU A 7 -4.70 21.62 0.11
N TYR A 8 -5.28 20.57 0.71
CA TYR A 8 -4.61 19.30 0.97
C TYR A 8 -4.22 18.60 -0.34
N ALA A 9 -5.16 18.42 -1.28
CA ALA A 9 -4.91 17.77 -2.56
C ALA A 9 -3.85 18.50 -3.40
N ASN A 10 -3.80 19.84 -3.35
CA ASN A 10 -2.75 20.59 -4.03
C ASN A 10 -1.37 20.35 -3.39
N ALA A 11 -1.29 20.27 -2.05
CA ALA A 11 -0.03 19.99 -1.36
C ALA A 11 0.48 18.56 -1.60
N GLU A 12 -0.43 17.58 -1.69
CA GLU A 12 -0.13 16.20 -2.08
C GLU A 12 0.40 16.15 -3.53
N TRP A 13 -0.28 16.81 -4.46
CA TRP A 13 0.14 16.90 -5.86
C TRP A 13 1.52 17.59 -6.04
N ASP A 14 1.81 18.62 -5.23
CA ASP A 14 3.12 19.29 -5.24
C ASP A 14 4.26 18.31 -4.90
N VAL A 15 4.05 17.36 -3.97
CA VAL A 15 5.03 16.32 -3.61
C VAL A 15 5.18 15.28 -4.73
N GLU A 16 4.07 14.77 -5.23
CA GLU A 16 4.04 13.73 -6.29
C GLU A 16 4.72 14.20 -7.58
N THR A 17 4.60 15.48 -7.91
CA THR A 17 5.17 16.05 -9.14
C THR A 17 6.52 16.73 -8.96
N ASN A 18 6.88 17.10 -7.73
CA ASN A 18 8.16 17.74 -7.42
C ASN A 18 8.57 17.47 -5.96
N MET A 19 9.17 16.32 -5.73
CA MET A 19 9.62 15.88 -4.41
C MET A 19 10.85 16.68 -3.95
N THR A 20 10.64 17.55 -2.96
CA THR A 20 11.66 18.38 -2.32
C THR A 20 11.37 18.48 -0.83
N ASN A 21 12.37 18.83 -0.01
CA ASN A 21 12.16 19.07 1.42
C ASN A 21 11.06 20.11 1.71
N GLU A 22 10.90 21.11 0.84
CA GLU A 22 9.88 22.15 0.99
C GLU A 22 8.47 21.61 0.72
N THR A 23 8.29 20.89 -0.39
CA THR A 23 6.99 20.29 -0.76
C THR A 23 6.58 19.24 0.27
N GLU A 24 7.51 18.41 0.75
CA GLU A 24 7.26 17.45 1.85
C GLU A 24 6.84 18.13 3.15
N THR A 25 7.56 19.18 3.57
CA THR A 25 7.23 19.92 4.80
C THR A 25 5.83 20.53 4.72
N LYS A 26 5.48 21.11 3.55
CA LYS A 26 4.16 21.68 3.30
C LYS A 26 3.07 20.61 3.33
N HIS A 27 3.32 19.45 2.73
CA HIS A 27 2.39 18.31 2.76
C HIS A 27 2.15 17.84 4.20
N VAL A 28 3.19 17.58 5.00
CA VAL A 28 3.06 17.16 6.41
C VAL A 28 2.23 18.17 7.23
N GLN A 29 2.48 19.47 7.06
CA GLN A 29 1.70 20.51 7.74
C GLN A 29 0.21 20.47 7.34
N MET A 30 -0.07 20.26 6.04
CA MET A 30 -1.43 20.14 5.53
C MET A 30 -2.11 18.85 5.99
N SER A 31 -1.42 17.71 6.04
CA SER A 31 -1.92 16.45 6.61
C SER A 31 -2.36 16.64 8.07
N ILE A 32 -1.53 17.27 8.91
CA ILE A 32 -1.87 17.52 10.31
C ILE A 32 -3.11 18.42 10.44
N LYS A 33 -3.20 19.48 9.62
CA LYS A 33 -4.37 20.39 9.59
C LYS A 33 -5.65 19.67 9.13
N ALA A 34 -5.53 18.82 8.11
CA ALA A 34 -6.62 18.02 7.58
C ALA A 34 -7.13 17.01 8.62
N SER A 35 -6.22 16.23 9.19
CA SER A 35 -6.53 15.21 10.21
C SER A 35 -7.21 15.83 11.44
N ARG A 36 -6.72 16.97 11.95
CA ARG A 36 -7.38 17.70 13.05
C ARG A 36 -8.83 18.09 12.72
N SER A 37 -9.06 18.58 11.50
CA SER A 37 -10.40 18.97 11.06
C SER A 37 -11.33 17.77 10.90
N MET A 38 -10.79 16.65 10.38
CA MET A 38 -11.51 15.38 10.26
C MET A 38 -11.89 14.81 11.63
N LYS A 39 -10.97 14.87 12.61
CA LYS A 39 -11.25 14.50 14.01
C LYS A 39 -12.45 15.27 14.57
N GLU A 40 -12.45 16.60 14.45
CA GLU A 40 -13.55 17.43 14.95
C GLU A 40 -14.89 17.08 14.31
N ILE A 41 -14.89 16.80 13.00
CA ILE A 41 -16.09 16.36 12.27
C ILE A 41 -16.53 14.99 12.75
N ALA A 42 -15.61 14.04 12.90
CA ALA A 42 -15.92 12.69 13.30
C ALA A 42 -16.56 12.65 14.69
N PHE A 43 -16.01 13.40 15.65
CA PHE A 43 -16.54 13.46 17.01
C PHE A 43 -17.94 14.10 17.02
N LYS A 44 -18.16 15.19 16.27
CA LYS A 44 -19.49 15.78 16.12
C LYS A 44 -20.46 14.79 15.46
N ALA A 45 -20.03 14.06 14.44
CA ALA A 45 -20.86 13.09 13.75
C ALA A 45 -21.24 11.90 14.66
N ARG A 46 -20.32 11.43 15.52
CA ARG A 46 -20.60 10.41 16.56
C ARG A 46 -21.68 10.88 17.53
N GLU A 47 -21.61 12.13 18.00
CA GLU A 47 -22.64 12.69 18.88
C GLU A 47 -24.01 12.78 18.18
N GLN A 48 -24.05 13.26 16.94
CA GLN A 48 -25.30 13.38 16.18
C GLN A 48 -25.94 12.01 15.87
N GLN A 49 -25.16 10.94 15.74
CA GLN A 49 -25.69 9.59 15.49
C GLN A 49 -26.53 9.03 16.64
N LYS A 50 -26.36 9.54 17.86
CA LYS A 50 -27.16 9.15 19.03
C LYS A 50 -28.64 9.58 18.90
N LEU A 51 -28.97 10.44 17.94
CA LEU A 51 -30.32 10.91 17.67
C LEU A 51 -31.17 9.83 16.98
N HIS A 52 -32.31 9.48 17.59
CA HIS A 52 -33.18 8.41 17.13
C HIS A 52 -34.02 8.77 15.89
N TYR A 53 -34.32 10.05 15.67
CA TYR A 53 -35.20 10.55 14.61
C TYR A 53 -34.53 10.75 13.24
N LEU A 54 -33.28 10.32 13.07
CA LEU A 54 -32.55 10.48 11.81
C LEU A 54 -33.10 9.58 10.71
N ARG A 55 -33.30 10.14 9.51
CA ARG A 55 -33.57 9.37 8.28
C ARG A 55 -32.39 8.44 7.99
N LYS A 56 -32.67 7.29 7.34
CA LYS A 56 -31.66 6.27 7.00
C LYS A 56 -30.44 6.85 6.28
N ASP A 57 -30.67 7.69 5.27
CA ASP A 57 -29.60 8.32 4.50
C ASP A 57 -28.75 9.30 5.33
N THR A 58 -29.39 10.12 6.17
CA THR A 58 -28.68 11.02 7.09
C THR A 58 -27.84 10.24 8.10
N ARG A 59 -28.40 9.15 8.65
CA ARG A 59 -27.69 8.25 9.56
C ARG A 59 -26.46 7.62 8.88
N ARG A 60 -26.59 7.16 7.64
CA ARG A 60 -25.47 6.65 6.83
C ARG A 60 -24.38 7.70 6.65
N ARG A 61 -24.74 8.91 6.21
CA ARG A 61 -23.78 10.01 6.00
C ARG A 61 -23.02 10.36 7.28
N LEU A 62 -23.72 10.44 8.41
CA LEU A 62 -23.07 10.68 9.70
C LEU A 62 -22.15 9.54 10.12
N ARG A 63 -22.52 8.28 9.82
CA ARG A 63 -21.66 7.12 10.09
C ARG A 63 -20.35 7.17 9.32
N LEU A 64 -20.40 7.47 8.03
CA LEU A 64 -19.20 7.67 7.21
C LEU A 64 -18.35 8.84 7.74
N MET A 65 -18.97 9.94 8.15
CA MET A 65 -18.26 11.09 8.72
C MET A 65 -17.63 10.81 10.10
N ALA A 66 -18.15 9.83 10.85
CA ALA A 66 -17.66 9.47 12.19
C ALA A 66 -16.40 8.61 12.20
N GLN A 67 -15.98 8.14 11.04
CA GLN A 67 -14.81 7.31 10.88
C GLN A 67 -13.56 8.19 10.92
N PHE A 68 -12.72 7.98 11.93
CA PHE A 68 -11.46 8.67 12.13
C PHE A 68 -10.56 7.75 12.97
N SER A 69 -9.36 7.47 12.47
CA SER A 69 -8.44 6.48 13.07
C SER A 69 -6.99 6.97 13.14
N ASP A 70 -6.75 8.26 12.86
CA ASP A 70 -5.40 8.81 13.01
C ASP A 70 -5.08 9.02 14.49
N PRO A 71 -3.78 9.01 14.86
CA PRO A 71 -3.35 9.41 16.19
C PRO A 71 -3.85 10.81 16.56
N THR A 72 -4.35 10.94 17.78
CA THR A 72 -4.89 12.21 18.27
C THR A 72 -3.82 13.16 18.80
N ASP A 73 -2.68 12.62 19.22
CA ASP A 73 -1.48 13.38 19.59
C ASP A 73 -0.76 13.91 18.35
N ARG A 74 -0.43 15.20 18.36
CA ARG A 74 0.19 15.89 17.22
C ARG A 74 1.58 15.34 16.89
N ASN A 75 2.39 15.02 17.89
CA ASN A 75 3.77 14.53 17.65
C ASN A 75 3.74 13.11 17.09
N VAL A 76 2.82 12.27 17.58
CA VAL A 76 2.60 10.93 17.03
C VAL A 76 2.12 11.00 15.59
N LEU A 77 1.17 11.88 15.29
CA LEU A 77 0.71 12.10 13.91
C LEU A 77 1.83 12.62 12.99
N GLU A 78 2.63 13.58 13.45
CA GLU A 78 3.78 14.07 12.69
C GLU A 78 4.81 12.97 12.43
N GLN A 79 5.07 12.09 13.41
CA GLN A 79 5.94 10.94 13.23
C GLN A 79 5.37 9.94 12.21
N LEU A 80 4.06 9.71 12.21
CA LEU A 80 3.39 8.86 11.23
C LEU A 80 3.58 9.40 9.80
N GLU A 81 3.29 10.69 9.60
CA GLU A 81 3.43 11.34 8.28
C GLU A 81 4.89 11.33 7.80
N LYS A 82 5.85 11.63 8.66
CA LYS A 82 7.28 11.52 8.32
C LYS A 82 7.69 10.10 7.96
N THR A 83 7.17 9.10 8.68
CA THR A 83 7.46 7.69 8.40
C THR A 83 6.90 7.27 7.04
N ARG A 84 5.68 7.72 6.71
CA ARG A 84 5.04 7.49 5.40
C ARG A 84 5.87 8.12 4.27
N SER A 85 6.21 9.40 4.39
CA SER A 85 7.02 10.09 3.38
C SER A 85 8.40 9.46 3.22
N ALA A 86 9.05 9.01 4.31
CA ALA A 86 10.32 8.29 4.20
C ALA A 86 10.21 6.98 3.42
N LEU A 87 9.11 6.22 3.60
CA LEU A 87 8.84 4.99 2.84
C LEU A 87 8.61 5.29 1.35
N GLU A 88 7.84 6.33 1.04
CA GLU A 88 7.59 6.78 -0.35
C GLU A 88 8.89 7.21 -1.02
N ASN A 89 9.73 8.00 -0.34
CA ASN A 89 11.00 8.48 -0.87
C ASN A 89 12.00 7.35 -1.13
N ILE A 90 12.10 6.37 -0.22
CA ILE A 90 12.96 5.18 -0.43
C ILE A 90 12.55 4.43 -1.69
N TYR A 91 11.24 4.28 -1.91
CA TYR A 91 10.72 3.59 -3.08
C TYR A 91 10.95 4.39 -4.36
N ALA A 92 10.62 5.69 -4.35
CA ALA A 92 10.72 6.58 -5.51
C ALA A 92 12.17 6.83 -5.95
N ALA A 93 13.11 6.96 -5.00
CA ALA A 93 14.53 7.20 -5.28
C ALA A 93 15.33 5.91 -5.49
N GLY A 94 14.71 4.73 -5.38
CA GLY A 94 15.38 3.45 -5.53
C GLY A 94 15.97 3.27 -6.92
N THR A 95 17.25 2.90 -7.00
CA THR A 95 17.93 2.61 -8.27
C THR A 95 18.87 1.42 -8.14
N LEU A 96 19.05 0.65 -9.21
CA LEU A 96 20.08 -0.37 -9.32
C LEU A 96 21.18 0.06 -10.27
N GLN A 97 22.41 -0.39 -10.03
CA GLN A 97 23.54 -0.13 -10.91
C GLN A 97 24.16 -1.44 -11.40
N LYS A 98 24.42 -1.53 -12.70
CA LYS A 98 25.13 -2.64 -13.33
C LYS A 98 25.84 -2.16 -14.57
N ASP A 99 27.13 -2.50 -14.71
CA ASP A 99 27.96 -2.16 -15.86
C ASP A 99 27.99 -0.65 -16.21
N GLY A 100 28.00 0.20 -15.18
CA GLY A 100 27.99 1.66 -15.33
C GLY A 100 26.63 2.25 -15.74
N LYS A 101 25.59 1.42 -15.89
CA LYS A 101 24.22 1.86 -16.17
C LYS A 101 23.37 1.86 -14.90
N VAL A 102 22.57 2.91 -14.75
CA VAL A 102 21.55 3.06 -13.70
C VAL A 102 20.21 2.55 -14.22
N TYR A 103 19.48 1.83 -13.36
CA TYR A 103 18.15 1.28 -13.63
C TYR A 103 17.19 1.78 -12.55
N ASN A 104 16.25 2.64 -12.91
CA ASN A 104 15.14 3.02 -12.04
C ASN A 104 14.04 1.95 -12.13
N MET A 105 13.08 1.97 -11.19
CA MET A 105 11.91 1.09 -11.25
C MET A 105 11.19 1.23 -12.60
N GLU A 106 10.85 2.47 -12.96
CA GLU A 106 10.22 2.82 -14.22
C GLU A 106 11.10 3.78 -15.03
N PRO A 107 11.30 3.56 -16.35
CA PRO A 107 10.85 2.39 -17.11
C PRO A 107 11.85 1.22 -17.08
N GLU A 108 13.10 1.40 -16.59
CA GLU A 108 14.19 0.48 -16.90
C GLU A 108 14.00 -0.92 -16.31
N LEU A 109 13.76 -1.05 -15.00
CA LEU A 109 13.59 -2.36 -14.38
C LEU A 109 12.28 -3.03 -14.81
N THR A 110 11.19 -2.28 -14.92
CA THR A 110 9.91 -2.81 -15.44
C THR A 110 10.07 -3.38 -16.84
N LYS A 111 10.72 -2.65 -17.75
CA LYS A 111 10.99 -3.12 -19.11
C LYS A 111 11.93 -4.34 -19.12
N LEU A 112 12.98 -4.33 -18.28
CA LEU A 112 13.90 -5.46 -18.14
C LEU A 112 13.14 -6.72 -17.70
N MET A 113 12.31 -6.64 -16.64
CA MET A 113 11.54 -7.79 -16.16
C MET A 113 10.51 -8.29 -17.19
N GLN A 114 9.99 -7.41 -18.05
CA GLN A 114 9.03 -7.76 -19.09
C GLN A 114 9.67 -8.46 -20.31
N GLU A 115 10.82 -7.96 -20.78
CA GLU A 115 11.42 -8.34 -22.07
C GLU A 115 12.56 -9.35 -21.93
N GLU A 116 13.34 -9.29 -20.84
CA GLU A 116 14.49 -10.17 -20.63
C GLU A 116 14.06 -11.62 -20.39
N ARG A 117 14.90 -12.57 -20.79
CA ARG A 117 14.66 -14.00 -20.58
C ARG A 117 15.79 -14.69 -19.85
N ASP A 118 16.97 -14.08 -19.75
CA ASP A 118 18.07 -14.63 -18.95
C ASP A 118 17.69 -14.70 -17.46
N PRO A 119 17.65 -15.90 -16.86
CA PRO A 119 17.19 -16.07 -15.48
C PRO A 119 18.13 -15.42 -14.47
N ASP A 120 19.43 -15.31 -14.75
CA ASP A 120 20.39 -14.67 -13.86
C ASP A 120 20.24 -13.14 -13.89
N VAL A 121 19.93 -12.57 -15.06
CA VAL A 121 19.62 -11.13 -15.19
C VAL A 121 18.31 -10.79 -14.48
N LEU A 122 17.25 -11.57 -14.69
CA LEU A 122 15.97 -11.39 -14.02
C LEU A 122 16.11 -11.54 -12.49
N ASN A 123 16.86 -12.54 -12.02
CA ASN A 123 17.12 -12.74 -10.60
C ASN A 123 17.94 -11.58 -10.01
N TRP A 124 18.94 -11.07 -10.73
CA TRP A 124 19.69 -9.88 -10.31
C TRP A 124 18.77 -8.68 -10.13
N ALA A 125 17.90 -8.38 -11.10
CA ALA A 125 16.98 -7.25 -11.03
C ALA A 125 15.97 -7.43 -9.87
N TRP A 126 15.29 -8.58 -9.81
CA TRP A 126 14.27 -8.88 -8.81
C TRP A 126 14.80 -8.83 -7.37
N LYS A 127 15.98 -9.43 -7.15
CA LYS A 127 16.64 -9.50 -5.84
C LYS A 127 17.31 -8.17 -5.49
N GLY A 128 17.95 -7.54 -6.48
CA GLY A 128 18.58 -6.23 -6.35
C GLY A 128 17.57 -5.20 -5.86
N TRP A 129 16.42 -5.09 -6.53
CA TRP A 129 15.38 -4.13 -6.16
C TRP A 129 14.93 -4.29 -4.70
N ARG A 130 14.63 -5.52 -4.29
CA ARG A 130 14.20 -5.85 -2.91
C ARG A 130 15.29 -5.60 -1.88
N ASN A 131 16.56 -5.79 -2.24
CA ASN A 131 17.68 -5.49 -1.36
C ASN A 131 17.87 -3.99 -1.19
N GLU A 132 17.74 -3.23 -2.28
CA GLU A 132 17.93 -1.78 -2.28
C GLU A 132 16.82 -1.08 -1.51
N THR A 133 15.56 -1.34 -1.85
CA THR A 133 14.41 -0.64 -1.24
C THR A 133 13.90 -1.37 0.00
N GLY A 134 13.51 -2.64 -0.15
CA GLY A 134 12.79 -3.40 0.87
C GLY A 134 13.54 -3.54 2.21
N LYS A 135 14.87 -3.63 2.20
CA LYS A 135 15.66 -3.66 3.45
C LYS A 135 15.57 -2.36 4.25
N GLN A 136 15.64 -1.22 3.58
CA GLN A 136 15.55 0.11 4.20
C GLN A 136 14.13 0.36 4.74
N MET A 137 13.11 -0.09 4.00
CA MET A 137 11.71 0.08 4.38
C MET A 137 11.28 -0.78 5.58
N LYS A 138 11.96 -1.90 5.86
CA LYS A 138 11.52 -2.89 6.86
C LYS A 138 11.19 -2.29 8.23
N THR A 139 12.11 -1.50 8.80
CA THR A 139 11.93 -0.94 10.15
C THR A 139 10.89 0.19 10.14
N LEU A 140 10.91 1.03 9.11
CA LEU A 140 9.95 2.13 8.96
C LEU A 140 8.52 1.61 8.79
N TYR A 141 8.33 0.52 8.04
CA TYR A 141 7.01 -0.10 7.87
C TYR A 141 6.47 -0.67 9.19
N ALA A 142 7.33 -1.30 10.00
CA ALA A 142 6.93 -1.78 11.33
C ALA A 142 6.52 -0.63 12.27
N GLU A 143 7.27 0.49 12.25
CA GLU A 143 6.92 1.68 13.02
C GLU A 143 5.61 2.31 12.53
N MET A 144 5.41 2.42 11.21
CA MET A 144 4.16 2.89 10.62
C MET A 144 2.96 2.07 11.09
N VAL A 145 3.06 0.73 11.05
CA VAL A 145 1.99 -0.18 11.54
C VAL A 145 1.67 0.06 13.01
N LYS A 146 2.70 0.27 13.85
CA LYS A 146 2.51 0.58 15.27
C LYS A 146 1.78 1.90 15.48
N LEU A 147 2.16 2.95 14.76
CA LEU A 147 1.54 4.29 14.86
C LEU A 147 0.09 4.28 14.35
N LEU A 148 -0.17 3.58 13.25
CA LEU A 148 -1.53 3.39 12.71
C LEU A 148 -2.44 2.64 13.70
N ASN A 149 -1.93 1.57 14.32
CA ASN A 149 -2.70 0.82 15.33
C ASN A 149 -2.96 1.65 16.58
N LEU A 150 -2.00 2.48 17.02
CA LEU A 150 -2.20 3.39 18.15
C LEU A 150 -3.37 4.35 17.87
N GLY A 151 -3.38 5.00 16.71
CA GLY A 151 -4.49 5.88 16.31
C GLY A 151 -5.84 5.15 16.20
N ALA A 152 -5.85 3.92 15.67
CA ALA A 152 -7.06 3.12 15.58
C ALA A 152 -7.64 2.77 16.96
N VAL A 153 -6.79 2.32 17.89
CA VAL A 153 -7.20 1.95 19.26
C VAL A 153 -7.67 3.17 20.06
N GLU A 154 -6.99 4.32 19.92
CA GLU A 154 -7.45 5.61 20.49
C GLU A 154 -8.86 6.00 20.04
N ASN A 155 -9.30 5.48 18.90
CA ASN A 155 -10.60 5.77 18.29
C ASN A 155 -11.57 4.58 18.32
N GLU A 156 -11.41 3.68 19.29
CA GLU A 156 -12.35 2.57 19.59
C GLU A 156 -12.43 1.49 18.49
N PHE A 157 -11.42 1.39 17.63
CA PHE A 157 -11.23 0.24 16.74
C PHE A 157 -10.32 -0.80 17.40
N SER A 158 -10.44 -2.07 17.01
CA SER A 158 -9.55 -3.11 17.54
C SER A 158 -8.11 -2.97 17.04
N ASP A 159 -7.96 -2.55 15.79
CA ASP A 159 -6.70 -2.30 15.10
C ASP A 159 -6.96 -1.43 13.85
N TYR A 160 -5.90 -1.08 13.13
CA TYR A 160 -6.01 -0.30 11.90
C TYR A 160 -6.79 -1.02 10.80
N VAL A 161 -6.78 -2.37 10.76
CA VAL A 161 -7.52 -3.15 9.75
C VAL A 161 -9.03 -3.06 10.01
N ASP A 162 -9.48 -3.06 11.26
CA ASP A 162 -10.88 -2.81 11.62
C ASP A 162 -11.32 -1.41 11.23
N ALA A 163 -10.49 -0.39 11.49
CA ALA A 163 -10.74 0.98 11.04
C ALA A 163 -10.85 1.08 9.51
N TRP A 164 -9.92 0.48 8.78
CA TRP A 164 -9.91 0.45 7.32
C TRP A 164 -11.16 -0.26 6.77
N LYS A 165 -11.50 -1.46 7.29
CA LYS A 165 -12.71 -2.19 6.88
C LYS A 165 -13.97 -1.39 7.11
N LYS A 166 -14.13 -0.77 8.30
CA LYS A 166 -15.30 0.08 8.57
C LYS A 166 -15.34 1.28 7.64
N SER A 167 -14.19 1.89 7.31
CA SER A 167 -14.17 3.06 6.43
C SER A 167 -14.50 2.77 4.96
N GLN A 168 -14.01 1.65 4.43
CA GLN A 168 -14.17 1.31 3.02
C GLN A 168 -15.36 0.38 2.75
N PHE A 169 -15.77 -0.41 3.75
CA PHE A 169 -16.71 -1.52 3.61
C PHE A 169 -17.73 -1.57 4.77
N ASP A 170 -18.18 -0.40 5.28
CA ASP A 170 -19.12 -0.30 6.42
C ASP A 170 -20.37 -1.18 6.31
N ASP A 171 -20.88 -1.40 5.09
CA ASP A 171 -22.08 -2.21 4.84
C ASP A 171 -21.78 -3.66 4.44
N THR A 172 -20.53 -4.11 4.53
CA THR A 172 -20.09 -5.45 4.10
C THR A 172 -19.44 -6.22 5.26
N PRO A 173 -20.21 -6.61 6.30
CA PRO A 173 -19.66 -7.32 7.45
C PRO A 173 -19.05 -8.68 7.07
N GLU A 174 -19.51 -9.31 5.99
CA GLU A 174 -19.02 -10.59 5.49
C GLU A 174 -17.80 -10.47 4.54
N LEU A 175 -17.16 -9.30 4.44
CA LEU A 175 -16.09 -9.04 3.46
C LEU A 175 -15.04 -10.15 3.38
N LEU A 176 -14.51 -10.62 4.52
CA LEU A 176 -13.50 -11.66 4.55
C LEU A 176 -14.03 -13.02 4.06
N GLN A 177 -15.27 -13.36 4.41
CA GLN A 177 -15.93 -14.58 3.95
C GLN A 177 -16.22 -14.52 2.45
N MET A 178 -16.61 -13.35 1.93
CA MET A 178 -16.78 -13.12 0.49
C MET A 178 -15.45 -13.32 -0.24
N CYS A 179 -14.36 -12.71 0.25
CA CYS A 179 -13.02 -12.91 -0.32
C CYS A 179 -12.60 -14.39 -0.32
N GLU A 180 -12.84 -15.13 0.78
CA GLU A 180 -12.52 -16.55 0.85
C GLU A 180 -13.37 -17.39 -0.13
N THR A 181 -14.65 -17.05 -0.28
CA THR A 181 -15.56 -17.72 -1.22
C THR A 181 -15.13 -17.48 -2.67
N LEU A 182 -14.87 -16.23 -3.03
CA LEU A 182 -14.36 -15.86 -4.35
C LEU A 182 -13.03 -16.54 -4.66
N TRP A 183 -12.13 -16.63 -3.67
CA TRP A 183 -10.89 -17.38 -3.84
C TRP A 183 -11.15 -18.86 -4.14
N LYS A 184 -12.08 -19.51 -3.43
CA LYS A 184 -12.44 -20.93 -3.68
C LYS A 184 -13.00 -21.14 -5.08
N GLU A 185 -13.76 -20.18 -5.61
CA GLU A 185 -14.30 -20.22 -6.98
C GLU A 185 -13.21 -20.02 -8.05
N VAL A 186 -12.27 -19.11 -7.82
CA VAL A 186 -11.18 -18.79 -8.77
C VAL A 186 -10.04 -19.82 -8.70
N SER A 187 -9.80 -20.43 -7.53
CA SER A 187 -8.65 -21.31 -7.27
C SER A 187 -8.51 -22.48 -8.26
N PRO A 188 -9.58 -23.19 -8.68
CA PRO A 188 -9.49 -24.26 -9.67
C PRO A 188 -8.92 -23.78 -11.02
N LEU A 189 -9.34 -22.61 -11.50
CA LEU A 189 -8.82 -22.02 -12.73
C LEU A 189 -7.36 -21.58 -12.54
N TYR A 190 -7.07 -20.87 -11.45
CA TYR A 190 -5.71 -20.43 -11.12
C TYR A 190 -4.73 -21.61 -11.06
N LYS A 191 -5.10 -22.72 -10.42
CA LYS A 191 -4.25 -23.92 -10.32
C LYS A 191 -3.94 -24.54 -11.69
N ARG A 192 -4.93 -24.59 -12.59
CA ARG A 192 -4.72 -25.08 -13.97
C ARG A 192 -3.81 -24.15 -14.77
N LEU A 193 -4.04 -22.84 -14.66
CA LEU A 193 -3.19 -21.83 -15.31
C LEU A 193 -1.76 -21.89 -14.77
N HIS A 194 -1.59 -21.92 -13.46
CA HIS A 194 -0.29 -22.06 -12.79
C HIS A 194 0.44 -23.33 -13.27
N ALA A 195 -0.24 -24.48 -13.31
CA ALA A 195 0.37 -25.72 -13.79
C ALA A 195 0.83 -25.63 -15.26
N PHE A 196 0.01 -25.05 -16.13
CA PHE A 196 0.34 -24.84 -17.54
C PHE A 196 1.52 -23.88 -17.72
N VAL A 197 1.48 -22.71 -17.08
CA VAL A 197 2.56 -21.72 -17.15
C VAL A 197 3.86 -22.30 -16.59
N ARG A 198 3.81 -22.99 -15.44
CA ARG A 198 4.99 -23.65 -14.85
C ARG A 198 5.61 -24.68 -15.81
N MET A 199 4.78 -25.51 -16.46
CA MET A 199 5.25 -26.47 -17.46
C MET A 199 5.96 -25.76 -18.61
N ARG A 200 5.34 -24.73 -19.19
CA ARG A 200 5.91 -23.96 -20.30
C ARG A 200 7.20 -23.24 -19.94
N LEU A 201 7.28 -22.62 -18.77
CA LEU A 201 8.50 -21.99 -18.26
C LEU A 201 9.59 -23.03 -18.05
N LYS A 202 9.28 -24.17 -17.44
CA LYS A 202 10.25 -25.24 -17.23
C LYS A 202 10.83 -25.73 -18.56
N ASP A 203 9.99 -26.01 -19.55
CA ASP A 203 10.44 -26.45 -20.87
C ASP A 203 11.35 -25.40 -21.52
N TYR A 204 10.90 -24.14 -21.57
CA TYR A 204 11.66 -23.03 -22.14
C TYR A 204 13.04 -22.85 -21.48
N TYR A 205 13.08 -22.77 -20.15
CA TYR A 205 14.33 -22.53 -19.42
C TYR A 205 15.27 -23.75 -19.44
N THR A 206 14.75 -24.97 -19.46
CA THR A 206 15.59 -26.18 -19.61
C THR A 206 16.21 -26.26 -21.00
N GLU A 207 15.48 -25.84 -22.04
CA GLU A 207 15.96 -25.84 -23.43
C GLU A 207 16.98 -24.72 -23.69
N HIS A 208 16.70 -23.50 -23.24
CA HIS A 208 17.48 -22.31 -23.60
C HIS A 208 18.60 -21.97 -22.61
N TYR A 209 18.50 -22.43 -21.36
CA TYR A 209 19.47 -22.16 -20.29
C TYR A 209 19.86 -23.47 -19.56
N PRO A 210 20.68 -24.36 -20.17
CA PRO A 210 20.97 -25.70 -19.62
C PRO A 210 21.60 -25.72 -18.22
N ASN A 211 22.25 -24.63 -17.82
CA ASN A 211 22.85 -24.47 -16.49
C ASN A 211 21.82 -24.01 -15.43
N TYR A 212 20.66 -23.52 -15.85
CA TYR A 212 19.59 -23.09 -14.97
C TYR A 212 18.77 -24.29 -14.49
N LYS A 213 18.64 -24.43 -13.17
CA LYS A 213 17.88 -25.52 -12.55
C LYS A 213 16.50 -25.02 -12.14
N PHE A 214 15.49 -25.33 -12.96
CA PHE A 214 14.10 -25.04 -12.62
C PHE A 214 13.66 -25.84 -11.37
N PRO A 215 12.97 -25.24 -10.39
CA PRO A 215 12.54 -25.93 -9.17
C PRO A 215 11.67 -27.17 -9.43
N THR A 216 11.87 -28.20 -8.62
CA THR A 216 11.09 -29.45 -8.66
C THR A 216 10.03 -29.55 -7.56
N ASP A 217 9.96 -28.55 -6.67
CA ASP A 217 9.02 -28.45 -5.56
C ASP A 217 7.59 -28.04 -5.97
N GLY A 218 7.40 -27.77 -7.27
CA GLY A 218 6.11 -27.38 -7.83
C GLY A 218 5.84 -25.89 -7.83
N THR A 219 6.79 -25.04 -7.44
CA THR A 219 6.66 -23.58 -7.49
C THR A 219 7.13 -23.00 -8.84
N ILE A 220 6.80 -21.73 -9.08
CA ILE A 220 7.40 -20.91 -10.15
C ILE A 220 8.34 -19.91 -9.46
N PRO A 221 9.62 -19.78 -9.89
CA PRO A 221 10.51 -18.74 -9.38
C PRO A 221 9.92 -17.34 -9.61
N ALA A 222 9.81 -16.55 -8.55
CA ALA A 222 9.11 -15.25 -8.59
C ALA A 222 9.76 -14.16 -9.46
N HIS A 223 10.99 -14.37 -9.94
CA HIS A 223 11.68 -13.48 -10.87
C HIS A 223 11.39 -13.81 -12.35
N LEU A 224 10.64 -14.88 -12.63
CA LEU A 224 10.27 -15.31 -13.99
C LEU A 224 8.83 -14.95 -14.36
N LEU A 225 8.17 -14.12 -13.56
CA LEU A 225 6.79 -13.66 -13.73
C LEU A 225 6.74 -12.14 -13.83
#